data_AF-A0A0D3G3Q6-F1
#
_entry.id   AF-A0A0D3G3Q6-F1
#
_cell.length_a   1.000
_cell.length_b   1.000
_cell.length_c   1.000
_cell.angle_alpha   90.00
_cell.angle_beta   90.00
_cell.angle_gamma   90.00
#
_symmetry.space_group_name_H-M   'P 1'
#
loop_
_entity.id
_entity.type
_entity.pdbx_description
1 polymer ?
#
loop_
_entity_poly.entity_id
_entity_poly.type
_entity_poly.pdbx_seq_one_letter_code
_entity_poly.pdbx_strand_id
1 'polypeptide(L)'
;MGRRPARCYRQIKNKPYPKSRYCRGVPDPKIRIYDVGMKKKGVDEFSHCVHLVSWEKENVTSEALEAARIACNKYMTKSAGKDAFHLRVRVHPFHVLRINKMLSCAGADRLQTGMRGAFGKPQGTCARVDIGQVLLSVRCKPNNAVHASEALRRAKFKFPGRQKIIESRKWGFTKFSRDEYVRLKSEGRIMPDGVNAKSFSPMGYVEEASGSDDGGVELLSVSWNQDNSCFIAATTNGFRVFSCKPFHETMRRMFGPNGGIGIAEMLFRTSIFGLAGAESNTEFPPTMLQLWDDYNERRIHKYNFTSEIRAVRLSKDYFVVVLEKTINVYRFKDLRLFYQARTVSNPNGLCCLSHHANASVFACPGTSKGQVLIEHFGLKETRFIAAHDSPLSCMTMALDGTLLATASVRGTLIRIFNTRDGTCVQEVRRGLDRAEIYSIALSPNVQWLAVSSDKGTVHVFSLRVKDAEEDAKKGESATAGAQVNDNCNYGSTVPVTQTKIGSNTSSSLSFMKGILPKYFSSEWSFAQFRLPEITRYIMAFGDQDTVMMIGLDGSFYRYSFDPVNGGEMMLKEYHLFLKGSKSL
;
A
#
# COMPACT_ATOMS: atom_id res chain seq x y z
N MET A 1 -30.61 -6.62 45.96
CA MET A 1 -31.44 -6.07 44.86
C MET A 1 -31.44 -7.06 43.70
N GLY A 2 -32.61 -7.61 43.33
CA GLY A 2 -32.71 -8.62 42.27
C GLY A 2 -32.33 -8.07 40.88
N ARG A 3 -31.80 -8.94 40.00
CA ARG A 3 -31.52 -8.55 38.61
C ARG A 3 -32.84 -8.20 37.90
N ARG A 4 -32.88 -7.06 37.21
CA ARG A 4 -34.05 -6.72 36.37
C ARG A 4 -34.22 -7.74 35.26
N PRO A 5 -35.46 -8.09 34.87
CA PRO A 5 -35.70 -9.00 33.76
C PRO A 5 -35.12 -8.42 32.46
N ALA A 6 -34.55 -9.28 31.61
CA ALA A 6 -33.92 -8.86 30.36
C ALA A 6 -34.85 -8.06 29.42
N ARG A 7 -36.18 -8.26 29.53
CA ARG A 7 -37.20 -7.49 28.78
C ARG A 7 -37.08 -5.97 28.96
N CYS A 8 -36.56 -5.50 30.09
CA CYS A 8 -36.36 -4.07 30.35
C CYS A 8 -35.35 -3.41 29.42
N TYR A 9 -34.41 -4.18 28.86
CA TYR A 9 -33.34 -3.67 28.01
C TYR A 9 -33.48 -4.11 26.56
N ARG A 10 -34.46 -4.96 26.23
CA ARG A 10 -34.63 -5.55 24.90
C ARG A 10 -34.86 -4.51 23.80
N GLN A 11 -35.69 -3.50 24.05
CA GLN A 11 -35.98 -2.48 23.04
C GLN A 11 -34.80 -1.52 22.86
N ILE A 12 -34.38 -1.31 21.62
CA ILE A 12 -33.41 -0.28 21.28
C ILE A 12 -34.09 1.08 21.41
N LYS A 13 -33.61 1.90 22.35
CA LYS A 13 -34.07 3.29 22.56
C LYS A 13 -32.87 4.22 22.55
N ASN A 14 -33.09 5.47 22.14
CA ASN A 14 -32.10 6.55 22.13
C ASN A 14 -30.84 6.24 21.30
N LYS A 15 -29.91 7.21 21.26
CA LYS A 15 -28.62 7.05 20.58
C LYS A 15 -27.74 5.98 21.25
N PRO A 16 -26.93 5.24 20.47
CA PRO A 16 -25.96 4.30 21.04
C PRO A 16 -24.90 5.06 21.83
N TYR A 17 -24.54 4.54 23.00
CA TYR A 17 -23.43 5.05 23.80
C TYR A 17 -22.42 3.91 24.09
N PRO A 18 -21.17 4.04 23.60
CA PRO A 18 -20.09 3.09 23.90
C PRO A 18 -19.34 3.46 25.18
N LYS A 19 -18.44 2.57 25.61
CA LYS A 19 -17.44 2.88 26.66
C LYS A 19 -16.62 4.10 26.20
N SER A 20 -16.51 5.13 27.04
CA SER A 20 -15.83 6.39 26.71
C SER A 20 -15.31 7.08 27.97
N ARG A 21 -14.52 8.16 27.83
CA ARG A 21 -14.03 8.97 28.97
C ARG A 21 -15.15 9.54 29.85
N TYR A 22 -16.35 9.70 29.27
CA TYR A 22 -17.58 10.20 29.92
C TYR A 22 -18.49 9.06 30.44
N CYS A 23 -18.21 7.81 30.05
CA CYS A 23 -18.94 6.61 30.46
C CYS A 23 -17.97 5.65 31.18
N ARG A 24 -17.62 5.99 32.42
CA ARG A 24 -16.67 5.23 33.28
C ARG A 24 -17.37 4.11 34.06
N GLY A 25 -16.60 3.12 34.54
CA GLY A 25 -17.11 2.02 35.38
C GLY A 25 -17.97 1.00 34.62
N VAL A 26 -17.74 0.85 33.31
CA VAL A 26 -18.44 -0.12 32.46
C VAL A 26 -17.89 -1.53 32.73
N PRO A 27 -18.75 -2.51 33.09
CA PRO A 27 -18.31 -3.89 33.25
C PRO A 27 -17.83 -4.49 31.93
N ASP A 28 -16.83 -5.36 31.99
CA ASP A 28 -16.37 -6.07 30.79
C ASP A 28 -17.45 -7.04 30.27
N PRO A 29 -17.57 -7.22 28.95
CA PRO A 29 -18.51 -8.16 28.36
C PRO A 29 -18.22 -9.60 28.79
N LYS A 30 -19.28 -10.38 29.02
CA LYS A 30 -19.17 -11.79 29.40
C LYS A 30 -18.60 -12.65 28.28
N ILE A 31 -19.00 -12.39 27.04
CA ILE A 31 -18.43 -13.02 25.85
C ILE A 31 -17.00 -12.51 25.61
N ARG A 32 -16.03 -13.42 25.65
CA ARG A 32 -14.62 -13.14 25.38
C ARG A 32 -14.10 -13.83 24.11
N ILE A 33 -14.75 -14.91 23.70
CA ILE A 33 -14.33 -15.76 22.58
C ILE A 33 -15.39 -15.64 21.49
N TYR A 34 -15.01 -15.10 20.34
CA TYR A 34 -15.93 -14.92 19.19
C TYR A 34 -15.83 -16.04 18.17
N ASP A 35 -14.68 -16.71 18.09
CA ASP A 35 -14.43 -17.83 17.17
C ASP A 35 -14.09 -19.11 17.95
N VAL A 36 -14.75 -20.22 17.60
CA VAL A 36 -14.60 -21.52 18.26
C VAL A 36 -14.52 -22.64 17.21
N GLY A 37 -13.79 -23.70 17.53
CA GLY A 37 -13.51 -24.80 16.60
C GLY A 37 -12.32 -24.46 15.69
N MET A 38 -12.34 -25.00 14.47
CA MET A 38 -11.23 -24.93 13.51
C MET A 38 -11.20 -23.58 12.75
N LYS A 39 -10.85 -22.51 13.47
CA LYS A 39 -10.82 -21.13 12.96
C LYS A 39 -9.77 -20.85 11.88
N LYS A 40 -8.69 -21.64 11.83
CA LYS A 40 -7.59 -21.49 10.84
C LYS A 40 -7.74 -22.36 9.60
N LYS A 41 -8.69 -23.30 9.57
CA LYS A 41 -8.85 -24.18 8.41
C LYS A 41 -9.22 -23.39 7.16
N GLY A 42 -8.74 -23.86 6.01
CA GLY A 42 -8.94 -23.19 4.73
C GLY A 42 -10.40 -22.98 4.35
N VAL A 43 -10.63 -22.11 3.38
CA VAL A 43 -11.93 -21.83 2.78
C VAL A 43 -12.57 -23.05 2.11
N ASP A 44 -11.76 -23.95 1.55
CA ASP A 44 -12.23 -25.14 0.84
C ASP A 44 -12.70 -26.27 1.76
N GLU A 45 -12.16 -26.36 2.97
CA GLU A 45 -12.52 -27.45 3.88
C GLU A 45 -13.98 -27.32 4.38
N PHE A 46 -14.41 -26.10 4.66
CA PHE A 46 -15.74 -25.81 5.22
C PHE A 46 -16.54 -24.93 4.27
N SER A 47 -17.07 -25.57 3.22
CA SER A 47 -17.84 -24.96 2.14
C SER A 47 -19.29 -24.65 2.51
N HIS A 48 -19.87 -25.35 3.50
CA HIS A 48 -21.26 -25.16 3.92
C HIS A 48 -21.33 -24.21 5.12
N CYS A 49 -22.27 -23.26 5.14
CA CYS A 49 -22.45 -22.33 6.24
C CYS A 49 -23.94 -22.14 6.58
N VAL A 50 -24.25 -22.17 7.88
CA VAL A 50 -25.58 -21.89 8.43
C VAL A 50 -25.51 -20.66 9.34
N HIS A 51 -26.47 -19.77 9.19
CA HIS A 51 -26.57 -18.51 9.92
C HIS A 51 -27.77 -18.51 10.85
N LEU A 52 -27.58 -17.97 12.05
CA LEU A 52 -28.66 -17.58 12.95
C LEU A 52 -28.81 -16.07 12.85
N VAL A 53 -29.98 -15.62 12.42
CA VAL A 53 -30.27 -14.23 12.05
C VAL A 53 -31.33 -13.66 12.98
N SER A 54 -31.13 -12.42 13.43
CA SER A 54 -32.16 -11.70 14.17
C SER A 54 -33.30 -11.30 13.23
N TRP A 55 -34.53 -11.57 13.62
CA TRP A 55 -35.74 -11.17 12.88
C TRP A 55 -36.49 -10.04 13.58
N GLU A 56 -35.86 -9.41 14.57
CA GLU A 56 -36.37 -8.26 15.31
C GLU A 56 -35.23 -7.27 15.59
N LYS A 57 -35.62 -6.00 15.79
CA LYS A 57 -34.70 -4.95 16.20
C LYS A 57 -34.60 -4.92 17.73
N GLU A 58 -33.47 -5.37 18.28
CA GLU A 58 -33.34 -5.57 19.72
C GLU A 58 -31.91 -5.45 20.25
N ASN A 59 -31.78 -5.23 21.56
CA ASN A 59 -30.52 -5.36 22.27
C ASN A 59 -30.31 -6.81 22.71
N VAL A 60 -29.15 -7.36 22.33
CA VAL A 60 -28.71 -8.70 22.71
C VAL A 60 -27.57 -8.59 23.71
N THR A 61 -27.77 -9.06 24.95
CA THR A 61 -26.77 -8.91 26.01
C THR A 61 -25.52 -9.76 25.78
N SER A 62 -24.39 -9.35 26.37
CA SER A 62 -23.14 -10.11 26.31
C SER A 62 -23.29 -11.53 26.90
N GLU A 63 -24.15 -11.69 27.90
CA GLU A 63 -24.50 -12.96 28.53
C GLU A 63 -25.31 -13.86 27.60
N ALA A 64 -26.25 -13.29 26.84
CA ALA A 64 -27.04 -14.04 25.85
C ALA A 64 -26.13 -14.55 24.72
N LEU A 65 -25.19 -13.72 24.24
CA LEU A 65 -24.21 -14.13 23.23
C LEU A 65 -23.33 -15.28 23.73
N GLU A 66 -22.82 -15.20 24.95
CA GLU A 66 -22.00 -16.25 25.53
C GLU A 66 -22.79 -17.55 25.76
N ALA A 67 -24.02 -17.45 26.27
CA ALA A 67 -24.89 -18.61 26.45
C ALA A 67 -25.24 -19.30 25.12
N ALA A 68 -25.52 -18.52 24.07
CA ALA A 68 -25.79 -19.03 22.73
C ALA A 68 -24.55 -19.73 22.15
N ARG A 69 -23.37 -19.12 22.28
CA ARG A 69 -22.09 -19.68 21.83
C ARG A 69 -21.80 -21.02 22.51
N ILE A 70 -21.94 -21.08 23.84
CA ILE A 70 -21.72 -22.31 24.62
C ILE A 70 -22.70 -23.40 24.18
N ALA A 71 -23.99 -23.08 24.04
CA ALA A 71 -25.01 -24.04 23.63
C ALA A 71 -24.74 -24.61 22.23
N CYS A 72 -24.41 -23.74 21.27
CA CYS A 72 -24.06 -24.14 19.91
C CYS A 72 -22.80 -25.01 19.88
N ASN A 73 -21.74 -24.57 20.55
CA ASN A 73 -20.46 -25.28 20.59
C ASN A 73 -20.60 -26.67 21.22
N LYS A 74 -21.29 -26.76 22.37
CA LYS A 74 -21.50 -28.03 23.08
C LYS A 74 -22.17 -29.09 22.20
N TYR A 75 -23.20 -28.69 21.44
CA TYR A 75 -23.88 -29.62 20.54
C TYR A 75 -23.00 -30.01 19.35
N MET A 76 -22.36 -29.05 18.68
CA MET A 76 -21.47 -29.33 17.55
C MET A 76 -20.29 -30.21 17.92
N THR A 77 -19.65 -29.97 19.07
CA THR A 77 -18.55 -30.80 19.56
C THR A 77 -19.01 -32.24 19.84
N LYS A 78 -20.22 -32.43 20.37
CA LYS A 78 -20.77 -33.77 20.65
C LYS A 78 -21.17 -34.53 19.39
N SER A 79 -21.80 -33.86 18.42
CA SER A 79 -22.40 -34.52 17.26
C SER A 79 -21.48 -34.60 16.04
N ALA A 80 -20.69 -33.56 15.76
CA ALA A 80 -19.81 -33.48 14.59
C ALA A 80 -18.32 -33.64 14.93
N GLY A 81 -17.93 -33.47 16.20
CA GLY A 81 -16.54 -33.44 16.64
C GLY A 81 -15.93 -32.04 16.66
N LYS A 82 -14.91 -31.83 17.49
CA LYS A 82 -14.27 -30.53 17.73
C LYS A 82 -13.63 -29.92 16.46
N ASP A 83 -13.20 -30.79 15.54
CA ASP A 83 -12.38 -30.42 14.39
C ASP A 83 -13.18 -30.29 13.09
N ALA A 84 -14.50 -30.47 13.17
CA ALA A 84 -15.38 -30.58 12.01
C ALA A 84 -16.16 -29.30 11.69
N PHE A 85 -15.98 -28.23 12.48
CA PHE A 85 -16.70 -26.97 12.31
C PHE A 85 -15.90 -25.75 12.76
N HIS A 86 -16.36 -24.59 12.32
CA HIS A 86 -15.95 -23.28 12.77
C HIS A 86 -17.19 -22.45 13.10
N LEU A 87 -17.36 -22.13 14.39
CA LEU A 87 -18.43 -21.28 14.91
C LEU A 87 -17.89 -19.86 15.12
N ARG A 88 -18.60 -18.87 14.59
CA ARG A 88 -18.30 -17.44 14.73
C ARG A 88 -19.51 -16.67 15.26
N VAL A 89 -19.32 -15.92 16.34
CA VAL A 89 -20.25 -14.90 16.81
C VAL A 89 -19.97 -13.62 16.02
N ARG A 90 -20.98 -13.10 15.32
CA ARG A 90 -20.84 -11.98 14.37
C ARG A 90 -21.10 -10.60 14.98
N VAL A 91 -21.84 -10.55 16.09
CA VAL A 91 -22.22 -9.30 16.76
C VAL A 91 -21.38 -9.04 18.00
N HIS A 92 -21.03 -7.78 18.22
CA HIS A 92 -20.19 -7.35 19.34
C HIS A 92 -20.99 -6.45 20.31
N PRO A 93 -20.89 -6.67 21.64
CA PRO A 93 -21.63 -5.92 22.62
C PRO A 93 -20.93 -4.60 22.98
N PHE A 94 -20.94 -3.64 22.05
CA PHE A 94 -20.33 -2.32 22.26
C PHE A 94 -21.24 -1.34 23.01
N HIS A 95 -22.54 -1.60 23.05
CA HIS A 95 -23.49 -0.72 23.70
C HIS A 95 -23.53 -0.99 25.20
N VAL A 96 -23.28 0.04 26.00
CA VAL A 96 -23.39 -0.07 27.46
C VAL A 96 -24.87 -0.11 27.84
N LEU A 97 -25.28 -0.99 28.74
CA LEU A 97 -26.58 -0.95 29.38
C LEU A 97 -26.48 -0.18 30.69
N ARG A 98 -27.40 0.74 30.93
CA ARG A 98 -27.47 1.55 32.15
C ARG A 98 -28.75 1.29 32.92
N ILE A 99 -28.63 1.26 34.24
CA ILE A 99 -29.76 1.06 35.15
C ILE A 99 -29.85 2.23 36.14
N ASN A 100 -31.07 2.74 36.31
CA ASN A 100 -31.44 3.56 37.46
C ASN A 100 -31.81 2.60 38.58
N LYS A 101 -30.89 2.40 39.55
CA LYS A 101 -31.13 1.53 40.71
C LYS A 101 -32.37 2.05 41.45
N MET A 102 -33.32 1.17 41.74
CA MET A 102 -34.51 1.51 42.54
C MET A 102 -34.27 1.17 44.00
N LEU A 103 -34.69 2.04 44.91
CA LEU A 103 -34.71 1.73 46.33
C LEU A 103 -35.72 0.61 46.57
N SER A 104 -35.34 -0.33 47.43
CA SER A 104 -36.16 -1.49 47.79
C SER A 104 -36.58 -1.35 49.25
N CYS A 105 -37.39 -0.33 49.55
CA CYS A 105 -37.98 -0.07 50.87
C CYS A 105 -39.43 0.45 50.69
N ALA A 106 -40.25 0.34 51.72
CA ALA A 106 -41.59 0.94 51.72
C ALA A 106 -41.50 2.46 51.53
N GLY A 107 -42.33 3.04 50.65
CA GLY A 107 -42.27 4.47 50.30
C GLY A 107 -41.15 4.87 49.33
N ALA A 108 -40.43 3.92 48.72
CA ALA A 108 -39.36 4.19 47.74
C ALA A 108 -39.84 4.96 46.49
N ASP A 109 -41.10 4.81 46.11
CA ASP A 109 -41.77 5.55 45.04
C ASP A 109 -41.82 7.07 45.30
N ARG A 110 -42.01 7.46 46.57
CA ARG A 110 -42.00 8.86 47.02
C ARG A 110 -40.60 9.46 47.08
N LEU A 111 -39.58 8.65 47.39
CA LEU A 111 -38.18 9.09 47.46
C LEU A 111 -37.52 9.20 46.06
N GLN A 112 -38.02 8.45 45.08
CA GLN A 112 -37.38 8.32 43.78
C GLN A 112 -37.98 9.21 42.67
N THR A 113 -39.11 9.86 42.95
CA THR A 113 -39.80 10.78 42.03
C THR A 113 -39.02 12.08 41.76
N GLY A 114 -38.10 12.47 42.66
CA GLY A 114 -37.24 13.65 42.52
C GLY A 114 -36.09 13.55 41.49
N MET A 115 -35.90 12.41 40.83
CA MET A 115 -34.80 12.15 39.89
C MET A 115 -35.27 11.90 38.44
N ARG A 116 -36.25 12.66 37.94
CA ARG A 116 -36.66 12.57 36.52
C ARG A 116 -35.47 12.97 35.62
N GLY A 117 -35.01 12.03 34.78
CA GLY A 117 -33.90 12.27 33.83
C GLY A 117 -32.51 11.76 34.26
N ALA A 118 -32.38 11.05 35.39
CA ALA A 118 -31.09 10.52 35.83
C ALA A 118 -30.45 9.57 34.79
N PHE A 119 -29.18 9.83 34.45
CA PHE A 119 -28.41 9.14 33.40
C PHE A 119 -28.10 7.66 33.70
N GLY A 120 -28.23 7.22 34.95
CA GLY A 120 -28.08 5.84 35.39
C GLY A 120 -26.65 5.31 35.45
N LYS A 121 -26.47 4.22 36.19
CA LYS A 121 -25.16 3.57 36.37
C LYS A 121 -24.97 2.46 35.31
N PRO A 122 -23.78 2.30 34.71
CA PRO A 122 -23.48 1.16 33.86
C PRO A 122 -23.74 -0.16 34.58
N GLN A 123 -24.41 -1.09 33.91
CA GLN A 123 -24.83 -2.40 34.45
C GLN A 123 -24.23 -3.56 33.65
N GLY A 124 -23.98 -3.38 32.36
CA GLY A 124 -23.44 -4.41 31.48
C GLY A 124 -23.30 -3.90 30.06
N THR A 125 -23.09 -4.81 29.11
CA THR A 125 -22.94 -4.48 27.69
C THR A 125 -23.83 -5.37 26.82
N CYS A 126 -24.26 -4.83 25.69
CA CYS A 126 -25.12 -5.50 24.73
C CYS A 126 -24.78 -5.09 23.29
N ALA A 127 -25.12 -5.95 22.34
CA ALA A 127 -25.09 -5.64 20.93
C ALA A 127 -26.45 -5.06 20.53
N ARG A 128 -26.44 -3.91 19.86
CA ARG A 128 -27.64 -3.39 19.18
C ARG A 128 -27.74 -4.09 17.83
N VAL A 129 -28.82 -4.81 17.61
CA VAL A 129 -28.99 -5.66 16.43
C VAL A 129 -30.19 -5.20 15.61
N ASP A 130 -30.00 -5.07 14.30
CA ASP A 130 -31.07 -4.76 13.35
C ASP A 130 -31.73 -6.02 12.77
N ILE A 131 -32.91 -5.84 12.17
CA ILE A 131 -33.65 -6.92 11.51
C ILE A 131 -32.81 -7.44 10.32
N GLY A 132 -32.63 -8.76 10.24
CA GLY A 132 -31.82 -9.40 9.20
C GLY A 132 -30.33 -9.50 9.52
N GLN A 133 -29.87 -8.97 10.65
CA GLN A 133 -28.45 -9.07 11.03
C GLN A 133 -28.11 -10.46 11.55
N VAL A 134 -27.00 -11.02 11.05
CA VAL A 134 -26.48 -12.34 11.46
C VAL A 134 -25.90 -12.25 12.87
N LEU A 135 -26.38 -13.10 13.78
CA LEU A 135 -25.91 -13.22 15.16
C LEU A 135 -24.75 -14.23 15.27
N LEU A 136 -24.99 -15.46 14.83
CA LEU A 136 -24.02 -16.56 14.85
C LEU A 136 -23.92 -17.17 13.45
N SER A 137 -22.74 -17.67 13.11
CA SER A 137 -22.47 -18.39 11.86
C SER A 137 -21.68 -19.66 12.15
N VAL A 138 -22.10 -20.78 11.61
CA VAL A 138 -21.37 -22.05 11.70
C VAL A 138 -21.06 -22.50 10.29
N ARG A 139 -19.77 -22.65 9.97
CA ARG A 139 -19.35 -23.33 8.74
C ARG A 139 -18.79 -24.72 9.04
N CYS A 140 -19.06 -25.66 8.16
CA CYS A 140 -18.69 -27.07 8.29
C CYS A 140 -18.67 -27.75 6.92
N LYS A 141 -18.32 -29.05 6.90
CA LYS A 141 -18.51 -29.90 5.72
C LYS A 141 -20.02 -30.12 5.47
N PRO A 142 -20.46 -30.32 4.21
CA PRO A 142 -21.87 -30.54 3.88
C PRO A 142 -22.54 -31.64 4.72
N ASN A 143 -21.83 -32.72 5.01
CA ASN A 143 -22.34 -33.85 5.82
C ASN A 143 -22.74 -33.43 7.25
N ASN A 144 -22.17 -32.35 7.79
CA ASN A 144 -22.45 -31.85 9.13
C ASN A 144 -23.45 -30.68 9.16
N ALA A 145 -24.04 -30.31 8.00
CA ALA A 145 -24.96 -29.17 7.90
C ALA A 145 -26.21 -29.35 8.78
N VAL A 146 -26.76 -30.57 8.83
CA VAL A 146 -27.93 -30.90 9.68
C VAL A 146 -27.63 -30.63 11.15
N HIS A 147 -26.44 -31.01 11.61
CA HIS A 147 -26.00 -30.75 12.99
C HIS A 147 -25.77 -29.25 13.25
N ALA A 148 -25.27 -28.50 12.26
CA ALA A 148 -25.12 -27.04 12.39
C ALA A 148 -26.48 -26.33 12.52
N SER A 149 -27.48 -26.71 11.73
CA SER A 149 -28.85 -26.18 11.83
C SER A 149 -29.48 -26.49 13.19
N GLU A 150 -29.33 -27.72 13.69
CA GLU A 150 -29.82 -28.11 15.01
C GLU A 150 -29.08 -27.38 16.16
N ALA A 151 -27.77 -27.19 16.04
CA ALA A 151 -26.98 -26.43 17.01
C ALA A 151 -27.47 -24.97 17.12
N LEU A 152 -27.74 -24.34 15.97
CA LEU A 152 -28.26 -22.98 15.91
C LEU A 152 -29.72 -22.88 16.39
N ARG A 153 -30.53 -23.93 16.21
CA ARG A 153 -31.88 -24.03 16.79
C ARG A 153 -31.82 -24.03 18.31
N ARG A 154 -30.84 -24.73 18.91
CA ARG A 154 -30.63 -24.71 20.37
C ARG A 154 -30.10 -23.36 20.85
N ALA A 155 -29.21 -22.74 20.09
CA ALA A 155 -28.66 -21.41 20.41
C ALA A 155 -29.72 -20.30 20.30
N LYS A 156 -30.66 -20.41 19.35
CA LYS A 156 -31.78 -19.49 19.15
C LYS A 156 -32.55 -19.20 20.44
N PHE A 157 -32.81 -20.21 21.26
CA PHE A 157 -33.54 -20.05 22.53
C PHE A 157 -32.80 -19.24 23.62
N LYS A 158 -31.55 -18.82 23.36
CA LYS A 158 -30.79 -17.94 24.26
C LYS A 158 -30.94 -16.47 23.91
N PHE A 159 -31.48 -16.17 22.73
CA PHE A 159 -31.77 -14.81 22.31
C PHE A 159 -33.19 -14.40 22.69
N PRO A 160 -33.40 -13.13 23.10
CA PRO A 160 -34.75 -12.55 23.17
C PRO A 160 -35.35 -12.48 21.75
N GLY A 161 -36.67 -12.32 21.59
CA GLY A 161 -37.25 -12.02 20.28
C GLY A 161 -37.33 -13.19 19.30
N ARG A 162 -37.48 -12.85 18.00
CA ARG A 162 -37.62 -13.83 16.91
C ARG A 162 -36.30 -13.96 16.16
N GLN A 163 -35.83 -15.20 15.98
CA GLN A 163 -34.68 -15.50 15.13
C GLN A 163 -35.06 -16.47 14.03
N LYS A 164 -34.35 -16.37 12.91
CA LYS A 164 -34.47 -17.28 11.78
C LYS A 164 -33.13 -17.99 11.54
N ILE A 165 -33.19 -19.28 11.26
CA ILE A 165 -32.03 -20.05 10.83
C ILE A 165 -32.08 -20.09 9.31
N ILE A 166 -30.95 -19.76 8.68
CA ILE A 166 -30.85 -19.64 7.23
C ILE A 166 -29.59 -20.36 6.78
N GLU A 167 -29.73 -21.28 5.83
CA GLU A 167 -28.60 -21.85 5.13
C GLU A 167 -28.06 -20.84 4.11
N SER A 168 -26.75 -20.62 4.15
CA SER A 168 -26.11 -19.65 3.26
C SER A 168 -25.99 -20.21 1.86
N ARG A 169 -26.38 -19.40 0.87
CA ARG A 169 -26.05 -19.63 -0.55
C ARG A 169 -24.57 -19.36 -0.85
N LYS A 170 -23.83 -18.80 0.11
CA LYS A 170 -22.42 -18.45 -0.03
C LYS A 170 -21.50 -19.62 0.31
N TRP A 171 -20.30 -19.61 -0.26
CA TRP A 171 -19.28 -20.60 0.04
C TRP A 171 -18.62 -20.32 1.39
N GLY A 172 -18.93 -21.12 2.41
CA GLY A 172 -18.40 -20.94 3.76
C GLY A 172 -18.68 -19.55 4.32
N PHE A 173 -17.64 -18.82 4.72
CA PHE A 173 -17.75 -17.43 5.20
C PHE A 173 -17.45 -16.37 4.13
N THR A 174 -17.21 -16.79 2.89
CA THR A 174 -16.87 -15.88 1.79
C THR A 174 -18.05 -15.00 1.37
N LYS A 175 -17.76 -14.02 0.50
CA LYS A 175 -18.78 -13.18 -0.14
C LYS A 175 -19.44 -13.84 -1.35
N PHE A 176 -18.79 -14.84 -1.97
CA PHE A 176 -19.20 -15.47 -3.22
C PHE A 176 -20.33 -16.48 -3.02
N SER A 177 -21.24 -16.57 -4.00
CA SER A 177 -22.21 -17.68 -4.04
C SER A 177 -21.48 -19.01 -4.26
N ARG A 178 -22.12 -20.15 -3.96
CA ARG A 178 -21.52 -21.46 -4.24
C ARG A 178 -21.18 -21.63 -5.72
N ASP A 179 -22.12 -21.29 -6.59
CA ASP A 179 -21.96 -21.45 -8.04
C ASP A 179 -20.86 -20.52 -8.57
N GLU A 180 -20.83 -19.29 -8.06
CA GLU A 180 -19.78 -18.32 -8.40
C GLU A 180 -18.40 -18.76 -7.91
N TYR A 181 -18.30 -19.28 -6.70
CA TYR A 181 -17.05 -19.78 -6.14
C TYR A 181 -16.51 -20.98 -6.94
N VAL A 182 -17.37 -21.95 -7.25
CA VAL A 182 -17.00 -23.13 -8.05
C VAL A 182 -16.55 -22.71 -9.45
N ARG A 183 -17.30 -21.80 -10.11
CA ARG A 183 -16.93 -21.26 -11.42
C ARG A 183 -15.59 -20.53 -11.39
N LEU A 184 -15.40 -19.60 -10.45
CA LEU A 184 -14.14 -18.87 -10.32
C LEU A 184 -12.98 -19.81 -9.97
N LYS A 185 -13.24 -20.91 -9.24
CA LYS A 185 -12.24 -21.93 -8.93
C LYS A 185 -11.85 -22.75 -10.16
N SER A 186 -12.82 -23.18 -10.98
CA SER A 186 -12.54 -23.88 -12.23
C SER A 186 -11.80 -23.00 -13.24
N GLU A 187 -12.04 -21.69 -13.20
CA GLU A 187 -11.33 -20.71 -14.03
C GLU A 187 -9.94 -20.35 -13.48
N GLY A 188 -9.50 -20.89 -12.33
CA GLY A 188 -8.23 -20.49 -11.70
C GLY A 188 -8.23 -19.06 -11.15
N ARG A 189 -9.40 -18.41 -11.05
CA ARG A 189 -9.58 -16.99 -10.72
C ARG A 189 -9.94 -16.74 -9.25
N ILE A 190 -9.68 -17.71 -8.38
CA ILE A 190 -9.94 -17.57 -6.95
C ILE A 190 -8.76 -18.10 -6.14
N MET A 191 -8.25 -17.27 -5.21
CA MET A 191 -7.17 -17.64 -4.31
C MET A 191 -7.69 -17.76 -2.87
N PRO A 192 -7.30 -18.81 -2.13
CA PRO A 192 -7.64 -18.93 -0.72
C PRO A 192 -6.95 -17.83 0.10
N ASP A 193 -7.70 -17.19 1.00
CA ASP A 193 -7.23 -16.17 1.95
C ASP A 193 -7.67 -16.59 3.37
N GLY A 194 -7.00 -17.64 3.87
CA GLY A 194 -7.35 -18.30 5.13
C GLY A 194 -8.78 -18.86 5.14
N VAL A 195 -9.67 -18.19 5.89
CA VAL A 195 -11.09 -18.57 6.05
C VAL A 195 -11.96 -18.02 4.91
N ASN A 196 -11.43 -17.06 4.16
CA ASN A 196 -12.07 -16.38 3.02
C ASN A 196 -11.37 -16.74 1.71
N ALA A 197 -11.82 -16.13 0.61
CA ALA A 197 -11.17 -16.21 -0.68
C ALA A 197 -11.23 -14.85 -1.39
N LYS A 198 -10.30 -14.62 -2.30
CA LYS A 198 -10.23 -13.44 -3.17
C LYS A 198 -10.42 -13.88 -4.62
N SER A 199 -11.25 -13.15 -5.36
CA SER A 199 -11.49 -13.39 -6.79
C SER A 199 -10.70 -12.39 -7.63
N PHE A 200 -10.19 -12.82 -8.77
CA PHE A 200 -9.52 -11.97 -9.75
C PHE A 200 -10.45 -11.70 -10.95
N SER A 201 -10.40 -10.49 -11.50
CA SER A 201 -11.20 -10.11 -12.69
C SER A 201 -10.57 -10.67 -13.97
N PRO A 202 -11.32 -10.86 -15.08
CA PRO A 202 -10.75 -11.41 -16.32
C PRO A 202 -9.88 -10.40 -17.09
N MET A 203 -9.90 -9.11 -16.71
CA MET A 203 -8.93 -8.12 -17.22
C MET A 203 -7.64 -8.18 -16.42
N GLY A 204 -6.93 -9.28 -16.60
CA GLY A 204 -5.63 -9.56 -16.02
C GLY A 204 -5.31 -10.99 -16.41
N TYR A 205 -4.61 -11.13 -17.54
CA TYR A 205 -4.05 -12.42 -17.93
C TYR A 205 -3.23 -12.95 -16.75
N VAL A 206 -3.69 -14.03 -16.12
CA VAL A 206 -2.81 -14.85 -15.29
C VAL A 206 -2.11 -15.78 -16.27
N GLU A 207 -1.08 -15.28 -16.93
CA GLU A 207 -0.01 -16.19 -17.32
C GLU A 207 0.66 -16.59 -16.00
N GLU A 208 0.34 -17.79 -15.51
CA GLU A 208 1.37 -18.57 -14.86
C GLU A 208 2.48 -18.66 -15.91
N ALA A 209 3.54 -17.86 -15.74
CA ALA A 209 4.76 -18.04 -16.49
C ALA A 209 5.07 -19.53 -16.40
N SER A 210 4.99 -20.21 -17.55
CA SER A 210 5.27 -21.62 -17.72
C SER A 210 6.46 -21.94 -16.85
N GLY A 211 6.27 -22.81 -15.85
CA GLY A 211 7.32 -23.16 -14.89
C GLY A 211 8.52 -23.70 -15.63
N SER A 212 9.46 -22.82 -15.98
CA SER A 212 10.83 -23.20 -16.22
C SER A 212 11.35 -23.65 -14.86
N ASP A 213 11.99 -24.82 -14.87
CA ASP A 213 12.71 -25.40 -13.76
C ASP A 213 13.83 -24.43 -13.33
N ASP A 214 13.47 -23.38 -12.57
CA ASP A 214 14.35 -22.29 -12.11
C ASP A 214 15.19 -22.80 -10.93
N GLY A 215 15.93 -23.89 -11.15
CA GLY A 215 16.79 -24.54 -10.17
C GLY A 215 17.71 -23.52 -9.47
N GLY A 216 17.39 -23.21 -8.21
CA GLY A 216 18.22 -22.40 -7.32
C GLY A 216 18.48 -20.95 -7.75
N VAL A 217 17.73 -20.39 -8.71
CA VAL A 217 17.94 -19.01 -9.18
C VAL A 217 17.26 -18.03 -8.23
N GLU A 218 18.03 -17.16 -7.59
CA GLU A 218 17.49 -16.15 -6.65
C GLU A 218 17.56 -14.74 -7.23
N LEU A 219 16.60 -13.90 -6.83
CA LEU A 219 16.54 -12.49 -7.18
C LEU A 219 17.47 -11.69 -6.27
N LEU A 220 18.40 -10.93 -6.86
CA LEU A 220 19.36 -10.11 -6.11
C LEU A 220 18.99 -8.63 -6.12
N SER A 221 18.56 -8.10 -7.28
CA SER A 221 18.08 -6.71 -7.38
C SER A 221 17.11 -6.52 -8.55
N VAL A 222 16.39 -5.41 -8.53
CA VAL A 222 15.45 -5.01 -9.59
C VAL A 222 15.60 -3.52 -9.88
N SER A 223 15.43 -3.13 -11.14
CA SER A 223 15.43 -1.72 -11.55
C SER A 223 14.47 -1.47 -12.71
N TRP A 224 13.78 -0.34 -12.67
CA TRP A 224 12.97 0.12 -13.80
C TRP A 224 13.87 0.69 -14.88
N ASN A 225 13.48 0.51 -16.15
CA ASN A 225 14.05 1.35 -17.19
C ASN A 225 13.49 2.78 -17.07
N GLN A 226 14.11 3.71 -17.79
CA GLN A 226 13.94 5.15 -17.64
C GLN A 226 12.49 5.62 -17.88
N ASP A 227 11.77 4.98 -18.79
CA ASP A 227 10.37 5.31 -19.13
C ASP A 227 9.35 4.40 -18.42
N ASN A 228 9.81 3.58 -17.46
CA ASN A 228 9.02 2.61 -16.70
C ASN A 228 8.26 1.59 -17.56
N SER A 229 8.64 1.41 -18.81
CA SER A 229 7.97 0.52 -19.74
C SER A 229 8.49 -0.93 -19.64
N CYS A 230 9.67 -1.12 -19.07
CA CYS A 230 10.30 -2.40 -18.77
C CYS A 230 10.98 -2.35 -17.39
N PHE A 231 11.33 -3.52 -16.86
CA PHE A 231 12.25 -3.62 -15.74
C PHE A 231 13.24 -4.77 -15.93
N ILE A 232 14.37 -4.66 -15.26
CA ILE A 232 15.41 -5.68 -15.22
C ILE A 232 15.50 -6.27 -13.81
N ALA A 233 15.68 -7.58 -13.76
CA ALA A 233 15.84 -8.39 -12.55
C ALA A 233 17.22 -9.05 -12.60
N ALA A 234 18.12 -8.68 -11.71
CA ALA A 234 19.43 -9.28 -11.57
C ALA A 234 19.35 -10.53 -10.69
N THR A 235 20.00 -11.62 -11.10
CA THR A 235 19.88 -12.93 -10.46
C THR A 235 21.24 -13.52 -10.08
N THR A 236 21.23 -14.61 -9.31
CA THR A 236 22.44 -15.35 -8.91
C THR A 236 23.25 -15.94 -10.07
N ASN A 237 22.75 -15.89 -11.30
CA ASN A 237 23.41 -16.45 -12.48
C ASN A 237 23.33 -15.56 -13.75
N GLY A 238 22.80 -14.33 -13.63
CA GLY A 238 22.59 -13.48 -14.78
C GLY A 238 21.58 -12.36 -14.56
N PHE A 239 20.77 -12.07 -15.57
CA PHE A 239 19.65 -11.12 -15.46
C PHE A 239 18.49 -11.49 -16.39
N ARG A 240 17.30 -10.96 -16.09
CA ARG A 240 16.08 -11.09 -16.89
C ARG A 240 15.45 -9.72 -17.10
N VAL A 241 14.85 -9.49 -18.26
CA VAL A 241 14.15 -8.25 -18.60
C VAL A 241 12.69 -8.57 -18.88
N PHE A 242 11.79 -7.75 -18.36
CA PHE A 242 10.36 -7.92 -18.49
C PHE A 242 9.73 -6.64 -19.07
N SER A 243 8.84 -6.82 -20.05
CA SER A 243 7.94 -5.76 -20.49
C SER A 243 6.79 -5.63 -19.51
N CYS A 244 6.36 -4.41 -19.22
CA CYS A 244 5.24 -4.18 -18.31
C CYS A 244 3.88 -4.25 -19.00
N LYS A 245 3.81 -4.07 -20.33
CA LYS A 245 2.55 -4.04 -21.10
C LYS A 245 2.72 -4.56 -22.54
N PRO A 246 2.09 -5.70 -22.90
CA PRO A 246 1.59 -6.71 -21.96
C PRO A 246 2.74 -7.22 -21.08
N PHE A 247 2.42 -7.70 -19.88
CA PHE A 247 3.41 -8.26 -18.98
C PHE A 247 3.96 -9.57 -19.55
N HIS A 248 5.26 -9.63 -19.82
CA HIS A 248 5.96 -10.85 -20.24
C HIS A 248 7.48 -10.67 -20.12
N GLU A 249 8.21 -11.77 -20.01
CA GLU A 249 9.66 -11.74 -20.12
C GLU A 249 10.07 -11.49 -21.58
N THR A 250 10.88 -10.45 -21.80
CA THR A 250 11.38 -10.12 -23.14
C THR A 250 12.71 -10.79 -23.45
N MET A 251 13.56 -11.00 -22.43
CA MET A 251 14.85 -11.67 -22.57
C MET A 251 15.42 -12.12 -21.23
N ARG A 252 16.33 -13.09 -21.29
CA ARG A 252 17.21 -13.48 -20.18
C ARG A 252 18.63 -13.71 -20.69
N ARG A 253 19.61 -13.36 -19.87
CA ARG A 253 21.02 -13.64 -20.12
C ARG A 253 21.62 -14.34 -18.90
N MET A 254 22.35 -15.42 -19.16
CA MET A 254 22.96 -16.27 -18.15
C MET A 254 24.48 -16.24 -18.33
N PHE A 255 25.22 -16.06 -17.24
CA PHE A 255 26.69 -16.06 -17.23
C PHE A 255 27.26 -17.30 -16.50
N GLY A 256 26.47 -18.38 -16.42
CA GLY A 256 26.85 -19.62 -15.74
C GLY A 256 26.58 -19.62 -14.22
N PRO A 257 26.94 -20.70 -13.50
CA PRO A 257 26.58 -20.90 -12.09
C PRO A 257 27.16 -19.85 -11.13
N ASN A 258 28.32 -19.28 -11.46
CA ASN A 258 28.99 -18.25 -10.66
C ASN A 258 28.87 -16.85 -11.27
N GLY A 259 28.04 -16.70 -12.30
CA GLY A 259 27.88 -15.49 -13.09
C GLY A 259 26.87 -14.48 -12.52
N GLY A 260 26.66 -14.48 -11.21
CA GLY A 260 25.62 -13.67 -10.56
C GLY A 260 25.82 -12.17 -10.76
N ILE A 261 24.72 -11.46 -11.01
CA ILE A 261 24.71 -10.01 -11.21
C ILE A 261 24.03 -9.36 -10.01
N GLY A 262 24.76 -8.46 -9.34
CA GLY A 262 24.25 -7.74 -8.17
C GLY A 262 23.48 -6.49 -8.57
N ILE A 263 23.94 -5.78 -9.61
CA ILE A 263 23.32 -4.57 -10.15
C ILE A 263 23.20 -4.71 -11.65
N ALA A 264 21.99 -4.52 -12.18
CA ALA A 264 21.73 -4.47 -13.60
C ALA A 264 20.87 -3.25 -13.93
N GLU A 265 21.29 -2.45 -14.92
CA GLU A 265 20.63 -1.22 -15.32
C GLU A 265 20.47 -1.18 -16.84
N MET A 266 19.26 -0.83 -17.28
CA MET A 266 18.91 -0.76 -18.71
C MET A 266 19.20 0.63 -19.26
N LEU A 267 19.52 0.72 -20.55
CA LEU A 267 19.40 1.95 -21.31
C LEU A 267 18.13 1.91 -22.17
N PHE A 268 17.05 2.49 -21.65
CA PHE A 268 15.68 2.46 -22.19
C PHE A 268 15.25 1.04 -22.59
N ARG A 269 14.97 0.82 -23.87
CA ARG A 269 14.65 -0.49 -24.46
C ARG A 269 15.74 -0.94 -25.45
N THR A 270 16.97 -0.46 -25.27
CA THR A 270 18.11 -0.89 -26.10
C THR A 270 18.69 -2.21 -25.58
N SER A 271 19.65 -2.79 -26.33
CA SER A 271 20.45 -3.94 -25.91
C SER A 271 21.64 -3.55 -25.01
N ILE A 272 21.74 -2.29 -24.58
CA ILE A 272 22.87 -1.80 -23.78
C ILE A 272 22.51 -1.86 -22.29
N PHE A 273 23.38 -2.51 -21.52
CA PHE A 273 23.22 -2.71 -20.09
C PHE A 273 24.46 -2.28 -19.31
N GLY A 274 24.25 -1.74 -18.12
CA GLY A 274 25.29 -1.50 -17.12
C GLY A 274 25.20 -2.55 -16.04
N LEU A 275 26.23 -3.38 -15.90
CA LEU A 275 26.24 -4.55 -15.02
C LEU A 275 27.35 -4.43 -13.98
N ALA A 276 27.06 -4.72 -12.72
CA ALA A 276 28.05 -5.02 -11.69
C ALA A 276 27.73 -6.38 -11.07
N GLY A 277 28.74 -7.24 -10.93
CA GLY A 277 28.51 -8.59 -10.46
C GLY A 277 28.17 -8.66 -8.97
N ALA A 278 27.61 -9.79 -8.56
CA ALA A 278 27.26 -10.06 -7.17
C ALA A 278 28.51 -10.34 -6.31
N GLU A 279 28.38 -10.29 -4.99
CA GLU A 279 29.49 -10.62 -4.06
C GLU A 279 30.06 -12.03 -4.29
N SER A 280 29.21 -12.98 -4.68
CA SER A 280 29.60 -14.36 -4.98
C SER A 280 30.26 -14.54 -6.35
N ASN A 281 30.27 -13.51 -7.20
CA ASN A 281 30.80 -13.58 -8.55
C ASN A 281 32.31 -13.30 -8.55
N THR A 282 33.10 -14.35 -8.80
CA THR A 282 34.58 -14.28 -8.79
C THR A 282 35.17 -13.72 -10.07
N GLU A 283 34.46 -13.81 -11.20
CA GLU A 283 34.92 -13.30 -12.50
C GLU A 283 34.58 -11.83 -12.69
N PHE A 284 33.43 -11.41 -12.15
CA PHE A 284 32.89 -10.06 -12.22
C PHE A 284 32.63 -9.55 -10.79
N PRO A 285 33.64 -9.04 -10.08
CA PRO A 285 33.45 -8.53 -8.72
C PRO A 285 32.52 -7.30 -8.69
N PRO A 286 31.90 -7.00 -7.53
CA PRO A 286 30.99 -5.85 -7.37
C PRO A 286 31.70 -4.48 -7.45
N THR A 287 33.02 -4.46 -7.57
CA THR A 287 33.85 -3.27 -7.80
C THR A 287 34.06 -2.95 -9.28
N MET A 288 33.43 -3.71 -10.18
CA MET A 288 33.63 -3.62 -11.61
C MET A 288 32.33 -3.33 -12.34
N LEU A 289 32.33 -2.27 -13.16
CA LEU A 289 31.25 -2.00 -14.11
C LEU A 289 31.59 -2.66 -15.45
N GLN A 290 30.64 -3.41 -15.98
CA GLN A 290 30.63 -3.92 -17.34
C GLN A 290 29.53 -3.22 -18.14
N LEU A 291 29.93 -2.50 -19.20
CA LEU A 291 29.01 -2.06 -20.24
C LEU A 291 28.85 -3.21 -21.24
N TRP A 292 27.64 -3.75 -21.34
CA TRP A 292 27.30 -4.93 -22.13
C TRP A 292 26.39 -4.55 -23.29
N ASP A 293 26.68 -5.07 -24.47
CA ASP A 293 25.80 -5.02 -25.64
C ASP A 293 25.29 -6.43 -25.91
N ASP A 294 24.03 -6.68 -25.58
CA ASP A 294 23.46 -8.01 -25.70
C ASP A 294 23.14 -8.39 -27.15
N TYR A 295 22.88 -7.42 -28.02
CA TYR A 295 22.59 -7.69 -29.43
C TYR A 295 23.81 -8.29 -30.14
N ASN A 296 24.99 -7.78 -29.82
CA ASN A 296 26.27 -8.30 -30.33
C ASN A 296 26.93 -9.30 -29.37
N GLU A 297 26.25 -9.66 -28.27
CA GLU A 297 26.73 -10.54 -27.21
C GLU A 297 28.16 -10.26 -26.74
N ARG A 298 28.50 -8.97 -26.60
CA ARG A 298 29.87 -8.54 -26.28
C ARG A 298 29.94 -7.46 -25.23
N ARG A 299 31.07 -7.46 -24.53
CA ARG A 299 31.44 -6.35 -23.63
C ARG A 299 31.92 -5.16 -24.45
N ILE A 300 31.25 -4.01 -24.27
CA ILE A 300 31.65 -2.72 -24.83
C ILE A 300 32.90 -2.22 -24.11
N HIS A 301 32.82 -2.14 -22.78
CA HIS A 301 33.92 -1.64 -21.95
C HIS A 301 33.83 -2.17 -20.50
N LYS A 302 34.94 -2.06 -19.78
CA LYS A 302 35.08 -2.44 -18.37
C LYS A 302 35.72 -1.31 -17.58
N TYR A 303 35.14 -0.97 -16.43
CA TYR A 303 35.71 -0.02 -15.48
C TYR A 303 35.92 -0.71 -14.13
N ASN A 304 37.10 -0.54 -13.54
CA ASN A 304 37.42 -1.05 -12.21
C ASN A 304 37.44 0.10 -11.21
N PHE A 305 36.88 -0.12 -10.04
CA PHE A 305 36.86 0.84 -8.94
C PHE A 305 37.53 0.25 -7.70
N THR A 306 38.00 1.13 -6.81
CA THR A 306 38.65 0.73 -5.56
C THR A 306 37.67 0.36 -4.45
N SER A 307 36.38 0.63 -4.66
CA SER A 307 35.30 0.33 -3.73
C SER A 307 34.12 -0.26 -4.49
N GLU A 308 33.23 -0.91 -3.76
CA GLU A 308 32.00 -1.49 -4.27
C GLU A 308 31.12 -0.44 -4.98
N ILE A 309 30.53 -0.83 -6.10
CA ILE A 309 29.56 -0.02 -6.83
C ILE A 309 28.22 -0.11 -6.08
N ARG A 310 27.70 1.03 -5.64
CA ARG A 310 26.41 1.12 -4.94
C ARG A 310 25.23 1.25 -5.89
N ALA A 311 25.43 1.91 -7.03
CA ALA A 311 24.42 2.04 -8.09
C ALA A 311 25.05 2.38 -9.43
N VAL A 312 24.35 2.03 -10.50
CA VAL A 312 24.62 2.46 -11.87
C VAL A 312 23.41 3.23 -12.37
N ARG A 313 23.57 4.29 -13.16
CA ARG A 313 22.46 4.95 -13.86
C ARG A 313 22.85 5.25 -15.29
N LEU A 314 21.96 4.97 -16.23
CA LEU A 314 22.18 5.21 -17.65
C LEU A 314 21.22 6.28 -18.18
N SER A 315 21.72 7.07 -19.11
CA SER A 315 20.99 8.03 -19.94
C SER A 315 21.55 7.96 -21.36
N LYS A 316 20.99 8.70 -22.32
CA LYS A 316 21.48 8.65 -23.71
C LYS A 316 22.94 9.14 -23.82
N ASP A 317 23.29 10.17 -23.07
CA ASP A 317 24.60 10.82 -23.19
C ASP A 317 25.60 10.37 -22.12
N TYR A 318 25.10 9.94 -20.95
CA TYR A 318 25.92 9.63 -19.79
C TYR A 318 25.59 8.30 -19.15
N PHE A 319 26.62 7.68 -18.57
CA PHE A 319 26.46 6.63 -17.56
C PHE A 319 27.16 7.04 -16.28
N VAL A 320 26.55 6.69 -15.15
CA VAL A 320 26.97 7.11 -13.82
C VAL A 320 27.26 5.90 -12.96
N VAL A 321 28.39 5.94 -12.27
CA VAL A 321 28.79 4.94 -11.27
C VAL A 321 28.84 5.61 -9.90
N VAL A 322 28.01 5.12 -8.99
CA VAL A 322 27.94 5.61 -7.62
C VAL A 322 28.77 4.71 -6.72
N LEU A 323 29.74 5.29 -6.04
CA LEU A 323 30.49 4.67 -4.95
C LEU A 323 30.01 5.28 -3.62
N GLU A 324 30.57 4.83 -2.50
CA GLU A 324 30.08 5.29 -1.18
C GLU A 324 30.27 6.79 -0.92
N LYS A 325 31.35 7.41 -1.43
CA LYS A 325 31.65 8.85 -1.18
C LYS A 325 31.91 9.66 -2.45
N THR A 326 31.86 9.01 -3.61
CA THR A 326 32.14 9.62 -4.90
C THR A 326 31.18 9.10 -5.95
N ILE A 327 30.85 9.95 -6.91
CA ILE A 327 30.02 9.59 -8.06
C ILE A 327 30.78 9.99 -9.31
N ASN A 328 30.97 9.03 -10.22
CA ASN A 328 31.68 9.21 -11.47
C ASN A 328 30.67 9.24 -12.61
N VAL A 329 30.64 10.34 -13.37
CA VAL A 329 29.79 10.53 -14.54
C VAL A 329 30.67 10.44 -15.77
N TYR A 330 30.36 9.50 -16.66
CA TYR A 330 31.08 9.25 -17.90
C TYR A 330 30.18 9.56 -19.09
N ARG A 331 30.78 9.85 -20.24
CA ARG A 331 30.04 10.10 -21.48
C ARG A 331 30.04 8.87 -22.38
N PHE A 332 28.90 8.51 -22.95
CA PHE A 332 28.81 7.39 -23.91
C PHE A 332 29.57 7.65 -25.21
N LYS A 333 29.64 8.91 -25.67
CA LYS A 333 30.32 9.31 -26.92
C LYS A 333 31.79 8.88 -27.00
N ASP A 334 32.54 9.04 -25.90
CA ASP A 334 33.98 8.82 -25.86
C ASP A 334 34.43 7.85 -24.75
N LEU A 335 33.49 7.37 -23.94
CA LEU A 335 33.72 6.45 -22.82
C LEU A 335 34.67 7.02 -21.75
N ARG A 336 34.81 8.35 -21.68
CA ARG A 336 35.70 9.04 -20.73
C ARG A 336 34.93 9.60 -19.54
N LEU A 337 35.66 9.74 -18.42
CA LEU A 337 35.17 10.44 -17.24
C LEU A 337 34.90 11.90 -17.63
N PHE A 338 33.66 12.33 -17.44
CA PHE A 338 33.21 13.67 -17.75
C PHE A 338 33.16 14.54 -16.50
N TYR A 339 32.63 14.01 -15.40
CA TYR A 339 32.42 14.74 -14.16
C TYR A 339 32.53 13.81 -12.96
N GLN A 340 33.00 14.33 -11.83
CA GLN A 340 33.09 13.59 -10.56
C GLN A 340 32.55 14.44 -9.42
N ALA A 341 31.52 13.94 -8.73
CA ALA A 341 30.99 14.55 -7.51
C ALA A 341 31.55 13.86 -6.26
N ARG A 342 31.83 14.64 -5.23
CA ARG A 342 32.06 14.13 -3.86
C ARG A 342 30.78 14.22 -3.06
N THR A 343 30.48 13.19 -2.31
CA THR A 343 29.25 13.09 -1.51
C THR A 343 29.56 12.80 -0.06
N VAL A 344 28.61 13.06 0.83
CA VAL A 344 28.52 12.34 2.11
C VAL A 344 28.38 10.83 1.86
N SER A 345 28.53 9.99 2.89
CA SER A 345 28.30 8.54 2.76
C SER A 345 26.94 8.28 2.09
N ASN A 346 26.98 7.56 0.97
CA ASN A 346 25.88 7.26 0.07
C ASN A 346 25.69 5.73 -0.04
N PRO A 347 25.34 5.04 1.06
CA PRO A 347 25.23 3.59 1.07
C PRO A 347 24.12 3.06 0.16
N ASN A 348 23.08 3.87 -0.09
CA ASN A 348 21.94 3.51 -0.93
C ASN A 348 22.16 3.84 -2.43
N GLY A 349 23.35 4.31 -2.82
CA GLY A 349 23.64 4.59 -4.23
C GLY A 349 22.79 5.70 -4.85
N LEU A 350 22.36 6.69 -4.06
CA LEU A 350 21.42 7.73 -4.49
C LEU A 350 22.03 8.63 -5.57
N CYS A 351 21.39 8.68 -6.73
CA CYS A 351 21.57 9.71 -7.76
C CYS A 351 20.40 9.68 -8.75
N CYS A 352 20.23 10.77 -9.51
CA CYS A 352 19.24 10.89 -10.58
C CYS A 352 19.85 11.57 -11.80
N LEU A 353 19.36 11.18 -12.99
CA LEU A 353 19.68 11.78 -14.29
C LEU A 353 18.38 12.15 -14.99
N SER A 354 18.38 13.25 -15.74
CA SER A 354 17.27 13.59 -16.62
C SER A 354 17.36 12.78 -17.91
N HIS A 355 16.23 12.62 -18.58
CA HIS A 355 16.09 11.76 -19.75
C HIS A 355 15.49 12.47 -20.97
N HIS A 356 15.04 13.71 -20.81
CA HIS A 356 14.53 14.54 -21.89
C HIS A 356 15.67 15.13 -22.74
N ALA A 357 15.50 15.17 -24.06
CA ALA A 357 16.58 15.49 -25.01
C ALA A 357 17.22 16.88 -24.81
N ASN A 358 16.45 17.83 -24.27
CA ASN A 358 16.90 19.21 -24.05
C ASN A 358 17.33 19.50 -22.60
N ALA A 359 17.27 18.50 -21.71
CA ALA A 359 17.60 18.64 -20.29
C ALA A 359 18.76 17.73 -19.93
N SER A 360 19.84 18.32 -19.42
CA SER A 360 21.01 17.60 -18.93
C SER A 360 21.23 17.98 -17.46
N VAL A 361 20.41 17.37 -16.60
CA VAL A 361 20.36 17.60 -15.16
C VAL A 361 20.79 16.33 -14.45
N PHE A 362 21.72 16.49 -13.51
CA PHE A 362 22.19 15.44 -12.62
C PHE A 362 21.96 15.87 -11.18
N ALA A 363 21.49 14.96 -10.33
CA ALA A 363 21.29 15.23 -8.91
C ALA A 363 21.83 14.09 -8.05
N CYS A 364 22.45 14.43 -6.92
CA CYS A 364 22.94 13.46 -5.95
C CYS A 364 23.03 14.06 -4.54
N PRO A 365 23.31 13.25 -3.50
CA PRO A 365 23.62 13.79 -2.17
C PRO A 365 24.82 14.73 -2.20
N GLY A 366 24.72 15.88 -1.52
CA GLY A 366 25.82 16.82 -1.35
C GLY A 366 26.87 16.33 -0.35
N THR A 367 27.80 17.22 0.01
CA THR A 367 28.85 16.93 1.00
C THR A 367 28.36 17.06 2.45
N SER A 368 27.23 17.72 2.66
CA SER A 368 26.58 17.87 3.96
C SER A 368 25.36 16.96 4.10
N LYS A 369 25.07 16.51 5.33
CA LYS A 369 23.90 15.65 5.60
C LYS A 369 22.61 16.31 5.12
N GLY A 370 21.77 15.56 4.42
CA GLY A 370 20.47 16.03 3.94
C GLY A 370 20.52 17.11 2.84
N GLN A 371 21.73 17.46 2.35
CA GLN A 371 21.93 18.34 1.22
C GLN A 371 21.86 17.54 -0.08
N VAL A 372 21.37 18.17 -1.14
CA VAL A 372 21.40 17.67 -2.52
C VAL A 372 22.30 18.60 -3.34
N LEU A 373 23.17 18.02 -4.17
CA LEU A 373 23.88 18.67 -5.26
C LEU A 373 23.09 18.48 -6.55
N ILE A 374 22.89 19.56 -7.31
CA ILE A 374 22.29 19.54 -8.64
C ILE A 374 23.28 20.18 -9.62
N GLU A 375 23.55 19.49 -10.72
CA GLU A 375 24.37 19.96 -11.83
C GLU A 375 23.51 20.05 -13.09
N HIS A 376 23.41 21.23 -13.67
CA HIS A 376 22.83 21.46 -14.99
C HIS A 376 23.96 21.49 -16.01
N PHE A 377 24.37 20.34 -16.53
CA PHE A 377 25.52 20.26 -17.45
C PHE A 377 25.35 21.09 -18.72
N GLY A 378 24.11 21.24 -19.20
CA GLY A 378 23.80 22.09 -20.36
C GLY A 378 23.97 23.59 -20.09
N LEU A 379 23.58 24.03 -18.88
CA LEU A 379 23.69 25.43 -18.45
C LEU A 379 25.03 25.74 -17.76
N LYS A 380 25.80 24.70 -17.43
CA LYS A 380 27.01 24.76 -16.58
C LYS A 380 26.75 25.43 -15.23
N GLU A 381 25.59 25.17 -14.64
CA GLU A 381 25.20 25.68 -13.32
C GLU A 381 25.21 24.57 -12.27
N THR A 382 25.80 24.88 -11.12
CA THR A 382 25.82 24.01 -9.94
C THR A 382 24.97 24.61 -8.83
N ARG A 383 24.14 23.78 -8.18
CA ARG A 383 23.26 24.20 -7.08
C ARG A 383 23.30 23.24 -5.91
N PHE A 384 23.11 23.78 -4.71
CA PHE A 384 23.01 23.01 -3.49
C PHE A 384 21.67 23.30 -2.80
N ILE A 385 20.91 22.25 -2.49
CA ILE A 385 19.64 22.35 -1.78
C ILE A 385 19.78 21.72 -0.41
N ALA A 386 19.53 22.47 0.66
CA ALA A 386 19.40 21.93 2.02
C ALA A 386 18.02 21.25 2.18
N ALA A 387 17.87 20.05 1.61
CA ALA A 387 16.58 19.40 1.47
C ALA A 387 16.01 18.87 2.81
N HIS A 388 16.86 18.37 3.70
CA HIS A 388 16.48 17.79 4.99
C HIS A 388 17.53 18.03 6.08
N ASP A 389 17.14 18.02 7.36
CA ASP A 389 18.08 18.15 8.50
C ASP A 389 18.82 16.82 8.82
N SER A 390 18.38 15.73 8.22
CA SER A 390 18.89 14.37 8.40
C SER A 390 19.31 13.77 7.05
N PRO A 391 20.20 12.75 7.02
CA PRO A 391 20.66 12.12 5.79
C PRO A 391 19.52 11.72 4.85
N LEU A 392 19.77 11.85 3.55
CA LEU A 392 18.85 11.41 2.50
C LEU A 392 18.74 9.89 2.53
N SER A 393 17.53 9.36 2.31
CA SER A 393 17.27 7.93 2.21
C SER A 393 16.79 7.52 0.82
N CYS A 394 16.09 8.40 0.12
CA CYS A 394 15.54 8.17 -1.20
C CYS A 394 15.41 9.49 -1.98
N MET A 395 15.60 9.44 -3.29
CA MET A 395 15.40 10.58 -4.20
C MET A 395 14.97 10.09 -5.59
N THR A 396 14.17 10.89 -6.28
CA THR A 396 13.77 10.64 -7.68
C THR A 396 13.59 11.97 -8.40
N MET A 397 13.78 11.96 -9.71
CA MET A 397 13.69 13.17 -10.55
C MET A 397 12.67 12.95 -11.68
N ALA A 398 11.99 14.01 -12.08
CA ALA A 398 11.14 13.98 -13.27
C ALA A 398 11.98 13.74 -14.54
N LEU A 399 11.36 13.15 -15.56
CA LEU A 399 12.04 12.81 -16.84
C LEU A 399 12.66 14.03 -17.52
N ASP A 400 12.01 15.18 -17.41
CA ASP A 400 12.47 16.47 -17.93
C ASP A 400 13.51 17.16 -17.04
N GLY A 401 13.84 16.57 -15.89
CA GLY A 401 14.79 17.11 -14.94
C GLY A 401 14.29 18.32 -14.15
N THR A 402 13.03 18.74 -14.33
CA THR A 402 12.52 20.00 -13.74
C THR A 402 12.24 19.90 -12.25
N LEU A 403 11.80 18.73 -11.79
CA LEU A 403 11.47 18.47 -10.39
C LEU A 403 12.30 17.35 -9.79
N LEU A 404 12.66 17.52 -8.52
CA LEU A 404 13.32 16.51 -7.70
C LEU A 404 12.52 16.26 -6.43
N ALA A 405 12.10 15.02 -6.21
CA ALA A 405 11.49 14.58 -4.97
C ALA A 405 12.52 13.89 -4.07
N THR A 406 12.51 14.22 -2.77
CA THR A 406 13.48 13.68 -1.80
C THR A 406 12.82 13.29 -0.49
N ALA A 407 13.35 12.25 0.15
CA ALA A 407 13.05 11.87 1.52
C ALA A 407 14.33 11.62 2.31
N SER A 408 14.25 11.83 3.63
CA SER A 408 15.34 11.53 4.56
C SER A 408 15.11 10.24 5.33
N VAL A 409 16.10 9.81 6.11
CA VAL A 409 16.02 8.64 7.02
C VAL A 409 14.91 8.74 8.08
N ARG A 410 14.31 9.93 8.28
CA ARG A 410 13.09 10.08 9.06
C ARG A 410 11.86 9.57 8.31
N GLY A 411 11.82 9.75 6.99
CA GLY A 411 10.77 9.24 6.10
C GLY A 411 9.35 9.75 6.38
N THR A 412 9.19 10.80 7.19
CA THR A 412 7.88 11.37 7.54
C THR A 412 7.37 12.35 6.49
N LEU A 413 8.30 13.04 5.83
CA LEU A 413 8.04 14.08 4.83
C LEU A 413 8.75 13.74 3.52
N ILE A 414 8.08 14.05 2.41
CA ILE A 414 8.64 14.02 1.07
C ILE A 414 8.54 15.44 0.54
N ARG A 415 9.66 15.97 0.05
CA ARG A 415 9.77 17.33 -0.46
C ARG A 415 10.08 17.31 -1.93
N ILE A 416 9.37 18.14 -2.68
CA ILE A 416 9.48 18.30 -4.12
C ILE A 416 10.11 19.66 -4.37
N PHE A 417 11.24 19.68 -5.07
CA PHE A 417 12.02 20.87 -5.38
C PHE A 417 12.02 21.13 -6.87
N ASN A 418 12.00 22.40 -7.26
CA ASN A 418 12.35 22.82 -8.61
C ASN A 418 13.88 22.79 -8.73
N THR A 419 14.40 22.06 -9.72
CA THR A 419 15.85 21.89 -9.89
C THR A 419 16.52 23.13 -10.47
N ARG A 420 15.77 23.97 -11.19
CA ARG A 420 16.25 25.20 -11.83
C ARG A 420 16.50 26.31 -10.84
N ASP A 421 15.65 26.51 -9.83
CA ASP A 421 15.85 27.58 -8.85
C ASP A 421 16.21 27.06 -7.45
N GLY A 422 15.96 25.78 -7.16
CA GLY A 422 16.20 25.15 -5.87
C GLY A 422 15.05 25.31 -4.86
N THR A 423 13.93 25.93 -5.27
CA THR A 423 12.80 26.19 -4.38
C THR A 423 12.05 24.90 -4.04
N CYS A 424 11.57 24.80 -2.79
CA CYS A 424 10.68 23.71 -2.38
C CYS A 424 9.25 24.02 -2.84
N VAL A 425 8.80 23.36 -3.91
CA VAL A 425 7.49 23.60 -4.54
C VAL A 425 6.36 23.00 -3.70
N GLN A 426 6.59 21.81 -3.13
CA GLN A 426 5.57 21.12 -2.34
C GLN A 426 6.19 20.22 -1.28
N GLU A 427 5.53 20.12 -0.12
CA GLU A 427 5.89 19.21 0.96
C GLU A 427 4.66 18.35 1.30
N VAL A 428 4.81 17.03 1.18
CA VAL A 428 3.74 16.07 1.51
C VAL A 428 4.14 15.19 2.68
N ARG A 429 3.15 14.82 3.50
CA ARG A 429 3.34 14.02 4.71
C ARG A 429 2.88 12.59 4.46
N ARG A 430 3.83 11.65 4.53
CA ARG A 430 3.55 10.21 4.50
C ARG A 430 2.94 9.71 5.80
N GLY A 431 3.42 10.18 6.95
CA GLY A 431 2.87 9.80 8.25
C GLY A 431 3.53 10.48 9.43
N LEU A 432 3.05 10.17 10.63
CA LEU A 432 3.58 10.66 11.90
C LEU A 432 4.86 9.94 12.30
N ASP A 433 4.84 8.61 12.23
CA ASP A 433 5.95 7.77 12.68
C ASP A 433 7.06 7.71 11.65
N ARG A 434 8.31 7.54 12.12
CA ARG A 434 9.45 7.26 11.25
C ARG A 434 9.20 6.03 10.39
N ALA A 435 9.60 6.10 9.12
CA ALA A 435 9.56 4.96 8.19
C ALA A 435 10.80 4.94 7.30
N GLU A 436 11.22 3.75 6.90
CA GLU A 436 12.24 3.57 5.86
C GLU A 436 11.54 3.67 4.50
N ILE A 437 11.88 4.70 3.72
CA ILE A 437 11.31 4.88 2.38
C ILE A 437 12.06 3.97 1.41
N TYR A 438 11.33 3.07 0.76
CA TYR A 438 11.92 2.16 -0.23
C TYR A 438 11.96 2.77 -1.62
N SER A 439 10.90 3.47 -2.03
CA SER A 439 10.83 4.08 -3.35
C SER A 439 9.93 5.31 -3.35
N ILE A 440 10.30 6.28 -4.19
CA ILE A 440 9.50 7.44 -4.56
C ILE A 440 9.40 7.43 -6.08
N ALA A 441 8.19 7.56 -6.62
CA ALA A 441 7.96 7.65 -8.06
C ALA A 441 7.19 8.92 -8.40
N LEU A 442 7.56 9.56 -9.51
CA LEU A 442 6.82 10.68 -10.11
C LEU A 442 6.11 10.17 -11.36
N SER A 443 4.85 10.56 -11.55
CA SER A 443 4.13 10.28 -12.79
C SER A 443 4.75 11.04 -13.96
N PRO A 444 4.74 10.52 -15.20
CA PRO A 444 5.31 11.20 -16.37
C PRO A 444 4.73 12.60 -16.63
N ASN A 445 3.46 12.83 -16.30
CA ASN A 445 2.80 14.13 -16.40
C ASN A 445 3.01 15.04 -15.18
N VAL A 446 3.76 14.56 -14.18
CA VAL A 446 4.13 15.26 -12.94
C VAL A 446 2.91 15.71 -12.11
N GLN A 447 1.78 15.00 -12.23
CA GLN A 447 0.57 15.26 -11.45
C GLN A 447 0.48 14.40 -10.19
N TRP A 448 1.26 13.33 -10.10
CA TRP A 448 1.18 12.35 -9.03
C TRP A 448 2.55 11.96 -8.49
N LEU A 449 2.59 11.67 -7.20
CA LEU A 449 3.75 11.15 -6.48
C LEU A 449 3.35 9.91 -5.71
N ALA A 450 4.04 8.78 -5.90
CA ALA A 450 3.83 7.56 -5.13
C ALA A 450 5.00 7.33 -4.16
N VAL A 451 4.70 6.84 -2.95
CA VAL A 451 5.68 6.58 -1.87
C VAL A 451 5.43 5.20 -1.25
N SER A 452 6.44 4.32 -1.22
CA SER A 452 6.44 3.03 -0.52
C SER A 452 7.40 3.04 0.67
N SER A 453 7.07 2.26 1.71
CA SER A 453 7.89 2.16 2.92
C SER A 453 7.74 0.85 3.67
N ASP A 454 8.55 0.66 4.72
CA ASP A 454 8.47 -0.44 5.70
C ASP A 454 7.12 -0.55 6.43
N LYS A 455 6.23 0.45 6.32
CA LYS A 455 4.89 0.41 6.92
C LYS A 455 3.88 -0.40 6.10
N GLY A 456 4.27 -0.86 4.91
CA GLY A 456 3.42 -1.68 4.03
C GLY A 456 2.22 -0.94 3.44
N THR A 457 2.09 0.38 3.67
CA THR A 457 1.09 1.24 3.02
C THR A 457 1.79 2.06 1.96
N VAL A 458 1.28 1.99 0.73
CA VAL A 458 1.71 2.86 -0.36
C VAL A 458 0.81 4.08 -0.38
N HIS A 459 1.42 5.25 -0.53
CA HIS A 459 0.74 6.54 -0.54
C HIS A 459 0.88 7.17 -1.92
N VAL A 460 -0.23 7.63 -2.50
CA VAL A 460 -0.24 8.46 -3.71
C VAL A 460 -0.69 9.87 -3.33
N PHE A 461 0.05 10.88 -3.78
CA PHE A 461 -0.23 12.30 -3.56
C PHE A 461 -0.46 13.00 -4.89
N SER A 462 -1.43 13.90 -4.92
CA SER A 462 -1.62 14.89 -5.99
C SER A 462 -0.55 15.98 -5.90
N LEU A 463 0.06 16.32 -7.03
CA LEU A 463 1.04 17.38 -7.15
C LEU A 463 0.39 18.62 -7.77
N ARG A 464 0.59 19.79 -7.16
CA ARG A 464 -0.01 21.07 -7.61
C ARG A 464 0.99 21.97 -8.33
N VAL A 465 1.93 21.36 -9.05
CA VAL A 465 3.10 22.08 -9.59
C VAL A 465 2.72 23.02 -10.74
N LYS A 466 1.71 22.67 -11.54
CA LYS A 466 1.26 23.50 -12.68
C LYS A 466 0.39 24.69 -12.27
N ASP A 467 -0.35 24.58 -11.17
CA ASP A 467 -1.23 25.66 -10.70
C ASP A 467 -0.41 26.82 -10.07
N ALA A 468 0.75 26.51 -9.48
CA ALA A 468 1.62 27.50 -8.83
C ALA A 468 2.25 28.51 -9.81
N GLU A 469 2.53 28.11 -11.06
CA GLU A 469 3.05 29.02 -12.09
C GLU A 469 1.96 29.93 -12.68
N GLU A 470 0.71 29.45 -12.77
CA GLU A 470 -0.43 30.27 -13.23
C GLU A 470 -0.91 31.26 -12.16
N ASP A 471 -0.90 30.87 -10.88
CA ASP A 471 -1.23 31.77 -9.78
C ASP A 471 -0.15 32.83 -9.54
N ALA A 472 1.14 32.51 -9.76
CA ALA A 472 2.22 33.50 -9.76
C ALA A 472 2.06 34.55 -10.87
N LYS A 473 1.67 34.14 -12.08
CA LYS A 473 1.40 35.05 -13.21
C LYS A 473 0.17 35.94 -13.01
N LYS A 474 -0.84 35.47 -12.26
CA LYS A 474 -2.01 36.29 -11.88
C LYS A 474 -1.69 37.32 -10.79
N GLY A 475 -0.71 37.04 -9.93
CA GLY A 475 -0.23 37.96 -8.89
C GLY A 475 0.59 39.15 -9.42
N GLU A 476 1.24 39.00 -10.57
CA GLU A 476 2.11 40.03 -11.17
C GLU A 476 1.42 40.93 -12.21
N SER A 477 0.18 40.62 -12.63
CA SER A 477 -0.56 41.43 -13.62
C SER A 477 -1.31 42.64 -13.04
N ALA A 478 -0.99 43.05 -11.80
CA ALA A 478 -1.63 44.19 -11.14
C ALA A 478 -0.70 45.42 -11.01
N THR A 479 0.20 45.68 -11.96
CA THR A 479 0.77 47.02 -12.20
C THR A 479 1.52 47.08 -13.54
N ALA A 480 1.29 48.17 -14.27
CA ALA A 480 1.96 48.63 -15.50
C ALA A 480 1.48 48.01 -16.82
N GLY A 481 0.65 48.78 -17.53
CA GLY A 481 0.40 48.61 -18.96
C GLY A 481 1.47 49.30 -19.80
N ALA A 482 1.88 48.65 -20.88
CA ALA A 482 2.21 49.24 -22.18
C ALA A 482 2.48 48.09 -23.18
N GLN A 483 1.88 48.20 -24.36
CA GLN A 483 1.99 47.24 -25.45
C GLN A 483 3.41 47.14 -26.00
N VAL A 484 3.89 45.92 -26.28
CA VAL A 484 4.64 45.60 -27.51
C VAL A 484 4.27 44.18 -27.94
N ASN A 485 3.76 44.07 -29.17
CA ASN A 485 3.59 42.81 -29.91
C ASN A 485 4.96 42.19 -30.17
N ASP A 486 5.14 40.90 -29.89
CA ASP A 486 5.94 40.06 -30.78
C ASP A 486 5.38 38.64 -30.83
N ASN A 487 5.13 38.22 -32.06
CA ASN A 487 4.35 37.07 -32.46
C ASN A 487 5.32 35.93 -32.80
N CYS A 488 5.33 34.86 -32.02
CA CYS A 488 5.93 33.58 -32.44
C CYS A 488 5.00 32.44 -32.05
N ASN A 489 4.06 32.21 -32.96
CA ASN A 489 3.09 31.13 -32.97
C ASN A 489 3.77 29.83 -33.45
N TYR A 490 3.97 28.86 -32.57
CA TYR A 490 4.13 27.46 -32.96
C TYR A 490 2.95 26.68 -32.39
N GLY A 491 1.84 26.71 -33.13
CA GLY A 491 0.66 25.92 -32.84
C GLY A 491 0.91 24.45 -33.12
N SER A 492 0.65 23.61 -32.13
CA SER A 492 0.06 22.29 -32.36
C SER A 492 -1.03 22.08 -31.32
N THR A 493 -2.25 22.28 -31.79
CA THR A 493 -3.50 22.19 -31.04
C THR A 493 -3.87 20.73 -30.81
N VAL A 494 -3.91 20.32 -29.54
CA VAL A 494 -4.81 19.26 -29.08
C VAL A 494 -5.59 19.84 -27.90
N PRO A 495 -6.94 19.88 -27.92
CA PRO A 495 -7.71 20.43 -26.82
C PRO A 495 -7.61 19.46 -25.64
N VAL A 496 -6.90 19.86 -24.58
CA VAL A 496 -6.90 19.11 -23.32
C VAL A 496 -8.16 19.49 -22.55
N THR A 497 -9.14 18.61 -22.60
CA THR A 497 -10.31 18.62 -21.71
C THR A 497 -9.80 18.69 -20.26
N GLN A 498 -10.06 19.81 -19.55
CA GLN A 498 -9.73 19.94 -18.13
C GLN A 498 -10.55 18.91 -17.32
N THR A 499 -9.99 17.73 -17.09
CA THR A 499 -10.49 16.79 -16.10
C THR A 499 -10.17 17.36 -14.72
N LYS A 500 -11.21 17.60 -13.90
CA LYS A 500 -11.05 17.98 -12.48
C LYS A 500 -10.22 16.92 -11.76
N ILE A 501 -8.97 17.23 -11.44
CA ILE A 501 -8.09 16.40 -10.61
C ILE A 501 -8.43 16.62 -9.14
N GLY A 502 -8.53 15.54 -8.37
CA GLY A 502 -8.80 15.60 -6.94
C GLY A 502 -7.62 16.15 -6.13
N SER A 503 -7.91 16.83 -5.02
CA SER A 503 -6.89 17.45 -4.16
C SER A 503 -6.51 16.56 -2.97
N ASN A 504 -5.24 16.62 -2.53
CA ASN A 504 -4.78 15.98 -1.30
C ASN A 504 -5.67 16.31 -0.08
N THR A 505 -5.78 15.36 0.85
CA THR A 505 -6.48 15.60 2.11
C THR A 505 -5.67 16.55 3.00
N SER A 506 -6.25 17.69 3.36
CA SER A 506 -5.67 18.64 4.31
C SER A 506 -6.35 18.51 5.67
N SER A 507 -5.64 18.80 6.76
CA SER A 507 -6.25 18.84 8.09
C SER A 507 -7.36 19.92 8.16
N SER A 508 -8.45 19.64 8.87
CA SER A 508 -9.56 20.57 9.08
C SER A 508 -9.19 21.80 9.92
N LEU A 509 -7.98 21.84 10.49
CA LEU A 509 -7.45 22.92 11.31
C LEU A 509 -6.45 23.82 10.52
N SER A 510 -6.36 23.62 9.21
CA SER A 510 -5.50 24.40 8.31
C SER A 510 -5.88 25.90 8.24
N PHE A 511 -7.09 26.29 8.67
CA PHE A 511 -7.55 27.68 8.72
C PHE A 511 -6.78 28.58 9.73
N MET A 512 -5.99 28.00 10.64
CA MET A 512 -5.13 28.75 11.57
C MET A 512 -3.64 28.73 11.15
N LYS A 513 -3.37 28.78 9.84
CA LYS A 513 -2.01 28.81 9.28
C LYS A 513 -1.25 30.02 9.88
N GLY A 514 -0.24 29.77 10.71
CA GLY A 514 0.55 30.80 11.41
C GLY A 514 0.48 30.77 12.94
N ILE A 515 -0.54 30.13 13.53
CA ILE A 515 -0.75 30.07 14.99
C ILE A 515 -0.53 28.64 15.53
N LEU A 516 -0.74 27.62 14.70
CA LEU A 516 -0.57 26.20 15.07
C LEU A 516 0.74 25.60 14.53
N PRO A 517 1.29 24.55 15.18
CA PRO A 517 2.46 23.82 14.67
C PRO A 517 2.28 23.39 13.20
N LYS A 518 3.35 23.48 12.38
CA LYS A 518 3.36 23.16 10.92
C LYS A 518 2.72 21.81 10.54
N TYR A 519 2.59 20.90 11.50
CA TYR A 519 1.84 19.65 11.35
C TYR A 519 0.38 19.84 10.92
N PHE A 520 -0.33 20.86 11.43
CA PHE A 520 -1.74 21.10 11.11
C PHE A 520 -1.97 21.66 9.69
N SER A 521 -0.92 22.07 8.98
CA SER A 521 -0.98 22.51 7.59
C SER A 521 -0.46 21.48 6.58
N SER A 522 -0.24 20.24 6.99
CA SER A 522 0.34 19.19 6.13
C SER A 522 -0.68 18.57 5.18
N GLU A 523 -0.23 18.25 3.96
CA GLU A 523 -0.99 17.48 2.97
C GLU A 523 -0.75 15.97 3.16
N TRP A 524 -1.84 15.21 3.18
CA TRP A 524 -1.85 13.76 3.35
C TRP A 524 -2.22 13.06 2.04
N SER A 525 -1.98 11.75 1.98
CA SER A 525 -2.17 10.95 0.76
C SER A 525 -3.58 11.05 0.21
N PHE A 526 -3.67 11.24 -1.11
CA PHE A 526 -4.89 11.28 -1.89
C PHE A 526 -5.48 9.88 -2.12
N ALA A 527 -4.62 8.90 -2.43
CA ALA A 527 -4.98 7.49 -2.52
C ALA A 527 -3.97 6.62 -1.77
N GLN A 528 -4.39 5.43 -1.35
CA GLN A 528 -3.55 4.48 -0.62
C GLN A 528 -3.96 3.03 -0.87
N PHE A 529 -3.02 2.11 -0.68
CA PHE A 529 -3.31 0.69 -0.53
C PHE A 529 -2.29 0.03 0.40
N ARG A 530 -2.69 -1.12 0.92
CA ARG A 530 -1.85 -1.93 1.80
C ARG A 530 -1.34 -3.15 1.05
N LEU A 531 -0.03 -3.31 1.05
CA LEU A 531 0.63 -4.47 0.46
C LEU A 531 0.30 -5.75 1.24
N PRO A 532 0.17 -6.90 0.54
CA PRO A 532 -0.12 -8.18 1.16
C PRO A 532 1.03 -8.69 2.02
N GLU A 533 2.28 -8.44 1.61
CA GLU A 533 3.50 -8.81 2.33
C GLU A 533 4.42 -7.60 2.49
N ILE A 534 5.19 -7.55 3.56
CA ILE A 534 6.15 -6.46 3.82
C ILE A 534 7.50 -6.90 3.26
N THR A 535 7.71 -6.66 1.97
CA THR A 535 9.03 -6.71 1.32
C THR A 535 9.40 -5.32 0.76
N ARG A 536 10.62 -5.18 0.23
CA ARG A 536 11.05 -3.96 -0.46
C ARG A 536 10.41 -3.93 -1.85
N TYR A 537 9.58 -2.91 -2.06
CA TYR A 537 8.96 -2.65 -3.36
C TYR A 537 9.47 -1.35 -3.97
N ILE A 538 9.97 -1.43 -5.20
CA ILE A 538 10.20 -0.26 -6.06
C ILE A 538 8.94 0.04 -6.87
N MET A 539 8.62 1.32 -7.05
CA MET A 539 7.40 1.73 -7.74
C MET A 539 7.71 2.52 -9.00
N ALA A 540 6.75 2.50 -9.91
CA ALA A 540 6.69 3.36 -11.06
C ALA A 540 5.23 3.71 -11.38
N PHE A 541 5.00 4.77 -12.15
CA PHE A 541 3.68 5.02 -12.73
C PHE A 541 3.56 4.33 -14.08
N GLY A 542 2.44 3.66 -14.29
CA GLY A 542 2.02 3.14 -15.57
C GLY A 542 1.13 4.14 -16.32
N ASP A 543 0.39 3.63 -17.30
CA ASP A 543 -0.66 4.35 -18.00
C ASP A 543 -1.96 4.43 -17.18
N GLN A 544 -2.88 5.33 -17.57
CA GLN A 544 -4.26 5.39 -17.05
C GLN A 544 -4.38 5.46 -15.51
N ASP A 545 -3.59 6.34 -14.88
CA ASP A 545 -3.60 6.51 -13.41
C ASP A 545 -3.36 5.19 -12.66
N THR A 546 -2.36 4.43 -13.14
CA THR A 546 -1.90 3.20 -12.48
C THR A 546 -0.52 3.37 -11.84
N VAL A 547 -0.31 2.67 -10.72
CA VAL A 547 0.97 2.49 -10.06
C VAL A 547 1.39 1.04 -10.22
N MET A 548 2.59 0.84 -10.76
CA MET A 548 3.23 -0.46 -10.88
C MET A 548 4.25 -0.65 -9.76
N MET A 549 4.44 -1.89 -9.33
CA MET A 549 5.35 -2.24 -8.25
C MET A 549 6.07 -3.54 -8.53
N ILE A 550 7.36 -3.59 -8.21
CA ILE A 550 8.18 -4.80 -8.26
C ILE A 550 8.73 -5.05 -6.86
N GLY A 551 8.48 -6.24 -6.33
CA GLY A 551 8.99 -6.70 -5.05
C GLY A 551 10.22 -7.58 -5.19
N LEU A 552 11.10 -7.55 -4.19
CA LEU A 552 12.23 -8.48 -4.08
C LEU A 552 11.81 -9.92 -3.77
N ASP A 553 10.53 -10.15 -3.50
CA ASP A 553 9.90 -11.48 -3.45
C ASP A 553 9.62 -12.07 -4.85
N GLY A 554 9.93 -11.32 -5.91
CA GLY A 554 9.68 -11.70 -7.30
C GLY A 554 8.25 -11.43 -7.77
N SER A 555 7.51 -10.59 -7.03
CA SER A 555 6.15 -10.19 -7.39
C SER A 555 6.11 -8.88 -8.19
N PHE A 556 5.20 -8.81 -9.15
CA PHE A 556 4.82 -7.60 -9.87
C PHE A 556 3.34 -7.31 -9.60
N TYR A 557 3.03 -6.05 -9.28
CA TYR A 557 1.66 -5.58 -9.10
C TYR A 557 1.39 -4.35 -9.97
N ARG A 558 0.17 -4.25 -10.49
CA ARG A 558 -0.38 -3.02 -11.07
C ARG A 558 -1.67 -2.65 -10.34
N TYR A 559 -1.72 -1.47 -9.75
CA TYR A 559 -2.91 -0.93 -9.10
C TYR A 559 -3.40 0.31 -9.85
N SER A 560 -4.72 0.47 -10.01
CA SER A 560 -5.32 1.72 -10.47
C SER A 560 -5.86 2.53 -9.30
N PHE A 561 -5.82 3.85 -9.40
CA PHE A 561 -6.51 4.75 -8.46
C PHE A 561 -7.51 5.64 -9.20
N ASP A 562 -8.53 6.15 -8.49
CA ASP A 562 -9.46 7.13 -9.04
C ASP A 562 -8.81 8.52 -8.99
N PRO A 563 -8.51 9.18 -10.13
CA PRO A 563 -7.83 10.47 -10.16
C PRO A 563 -8.70 11.63 -9.65
N VAL A 564 -10.01 11.42 -9.46
CA VAL A 564 -10.97 12.44 -9.00
C VAL A 564 -11.23 12.27 -7.50
N ASN A 565 -11.56 11.06 -7.07
CA ASN A 565 -12.01 10.81 -5.69
C ASN A 565 -10.91 10.22 -4.79
N GLY A 566 -9.83 9.70 -5.36
CA GLY A 566 -8.75 9.06 -4.62
C GLY A 566 -9.24 7.82 -3.84
N GLY A 567 -8.73 7.63 -2.63
CA GLY A 567 -9.17 6.56 -1.74
C GLY A 567 -8.40 5.24 -1.89
N GLU A 568 -9.09 4.11 -1.73
CA GLU A 568 -8.48 2.77 -1.80
C GLU A 568 -8.17 2.38 -3.25
N MET A 569 -6.93 2.00 -3.53
CA MET A 569 -6.51 1.61 -4.88
C MET A 569 -6.94 0.18 -5.22
N MET A 570 -7.19 -0.08 -6.50
CA MET A 570 -7.73 -1.34 -7.00
C MET A 570 -6.66 -2.13 -7.76
N LEU A 571 -6.42 -3.38 -7.34
CA LEU A 571 -5.51 -4.29 -8.05
C LEU A 571 -6.04 -4.59 -9.47
N LYS A 572 -5.18 -4.43 -10.47
CA LYS A 572 -5.44 -4.70 -11.89
C LYS A 572 -4.69 -5.94 -12.37
N GLU A 573 -3.38 -6.00 -12.13
CA GLU A 573 -2.53 -7.11 -12.58
C GLU A 573 -1.63 -7.57 -11.44
N TYR A 574 -1.37 -8.88 -11.40
CA TYR A 574 -0.43 -9.50 -10.48
C TYR A 574 0.30 -10.63 -11.21
N HIS A 575 1.63 -10.63 -11.11
CA HIS A 575 2.47 -11.69 -11.66
C HIS A 575 3.55 -12.07 -10.64
N LEU A 576 3.87 -13.36 -10.56
CA LEU A 576 5.06 -13.85 -9.87
C LEU A 576 6.08 -14.22 -10.95
N PHE A 577 7.08 -13.34 -11.17
CA PHE A 577 8.04 -13.48 -12.28
C PHE A 577 9.31 -14.22 -11.88
N LEU A 578 9.58 -14.34 -10.58
CA LEU A 578 10.60 -15.21 -10.02
C LEU A 578 10.09 -15.73 -8.67
N LYS A 579 10.36 -16.98 -8.31
CA LYS A 579 10.05 -17.46 -6.96
C LYS A 579 11.11 -16.90 -6.00
N GLY A 580 10.71 -16.01 -5.10
CA GLY A 580 11.58 -15.64 -3.98
C GLY A 580 11.97 -16.87 -3.16
N SER A 581 13.21 -16.91 -2.67
CA SER A 581 13.57 -17.88 -1.65
C SER A 581 12.67 -17.64 -0.44
N LYS A 582 11.91 -18.67 -0.03
CA LYS A 582 11.15 -18.60 1.22
C LYS A 582 12.19 -18.40 2.32
N SER A 583 12.25 -17.20 2.90
CA SER A 583 12.90 -17.04 4.20
C SER A 583 12.14 -17.93 5.17
N LEU A 584 12.76 -19.04 5.56
CA LEU A 584 12.28 -19.94 6.60
C LEU A 584 12.26 -19.24 7.96
#